data_AF-A0A7G8DH46-F1
#
_entry.id   AF-A0A7G8DH46-F1
#
_cell.length_a   1.000
_cell.length_b   1.000
_cell.length_c   1.000
_cell.angle_alpha   90.00
_cell.angle_beta   90.00
_cell.angle_gamma   90.00
#
_symmetry.space_group_name_H-M   'P 1'
#
loop_
_entity.id
_entity.type
_entity.pdbx_description
1 polymer ?
#
loop_
_entity_poly.entity_id
_entity_poly.type
_entity_poly.pdbx_seq_one_letter_code
_entity_poly.pdbx_strand_id
1 'polypeptide(L)' 'MFLEMGVKIFYLGVSKEDPKRATVMFQGQENVLYDIFTNPQTKPIVEASGHVYDGTVITRWLAN' A
#
# COMPACT_ATOMS: atom_id res chain seq x y z
N MET A 1 -8.30 -3.76 9.65
CA MET A 1 -8.03 -2.34 9.34
C MET A 1 -8.23 -2.00 7.87
N PHE A 2 -7.24 -2.12 6.96
CA PHE A 2 -7.41 -1.63 5.57
C PHE A 2 -8.56 -2.29 4.78
N LEU A 3 -8.77 -3.59 4.94
CA LEU A 3 -9.94 -4.30 4.36
C LEU A 3 -11.29 -3.75 4.87
N GLU A 4 -11.36 -3.34 6.14
CA GLU A 4 -12.56 -2.77 6.76
C GLU A 4 -12.80 -1.32 6.31
N MET A 5 -11.77 -0.67 5.75
CA MET A 5 -11.84 0.67 5.18
C MET A 5 -12.21 0.66 3.69
N GLY A 6 -12.58 -0.49 3.13
CA GLY A 6 -13.03 -0.59 1.74
C GLY A 6 -11.91 -0.53 0.69
N VAL A 7 -10.64 -0.66 1.10
CA VAL A 7 -9.52 -0.81 0.17
C VAL A 7 -9.15 -2.28 0.00
N LYS A 8 -8.74 -2.64 -1.22
CA LYS A 8 -8.23 -3.97 -1.54
C LYS A 8 -6.74 -3.93 -1.81
N ILE A 9 -6.06 -5.03 -1.52
CA ILE A 9 -4.67 -5.20 -1.92
C ILE A 9 -4.64 -5.38 -3.44
N PHE A 10 -3.91 -4.51 -4.11
CA PHE A 10 -3.68 -4.55 -5.56
C PHE A 10 -2.34 -5.22 -5.89
N TYR A 11 -1.35 -5.04 -5.03
CA TYR A 11 -0.02 -5.62 -5.19
C TYR A 11 0.59 -6.00 -3.84
N LEU A 12 1.31 -7.13 -3.82
CA LEU A 12 2.14 -7.58 -2.71
C LEU A 12 3.50 -8.01 -3.28
N GLY A 13 4.53 -7.21 -3.06
CA GLY A 13 5.91 -7.51 -3.40
C GLY A 13 6.68 -7.95 -2.17
N VAL A 14 7.32 -9.11 -2.21
CA VAL A 14 8.20 -9.56 -1.12
C VAL A 14 9.61 -8.99 -1.34
N SER A 15 10.25 -8.49 -0.29
CA SER A 15 11.63 -8.03 -0.39
C SER A 15 12.57 -9.20 -0.71
N LYS A 16 13.49 -8.97 -1.65
CA LYS A 16 14.49 -9.96 -2.05
C LYS A 16 15.49 -10.26 -0.93
N GLU A 17 15.79 -9.27 -0.10
CA GLU A 17 16.80 -9.34 0.95
C GLU A 17 16.21 -9.73 2.30
N ASP A 18 14.93 -9.44 2.53
CA ASP A 18 14.23 -9.77 3.77
C ASP A 18 12.81 -10.31 3.48
N PRO A 19 12.61 -11.63 3.50
CA PRO A 19 11.32 -12.24 3.20
C PRO A 19 10.22 -11.92 4.22
N LYS A 20 10.55 -11.30 5.37
CA LYS A 20 9.56 -10.81 6.34
C LYS A 20 9.03 -9.42 6.00
N ARG A 21 9.64 -8.73 5.03
CA ARG A 21 9.19 -7.42 4.55
C ARG A 21 8.47 -7.55 3.23
N ALA A 22 7.33 -6.87 3.14
CA ALA A 22 6.58 -6.76 1.90
C ALA A 22 6.20 -5.31 1.61
N THR A 23 6.15 -4.97 0.33
CA THR A 23 5.56 -3.74 -0.19
C THR A 23 4.14 -4.05 -0.63
N VAL A 24 3.18 -3.28 -0.15
CA VAL A 24 1.75 -3.46 -0.47
C VAL A 24 1.27 -2.21 -1.20
N MET A 25 0.60 -2.38 -2.34
CA MET A 25 -0.17 -1.28 -2.94
C MET A 25 -1.65 -1.54 -2.74
N PHE A 26 -2.36 -0.51 -2.28
CA PHE A 26 -3.80 -0.56 -2.07
C PHE A 26 -4.52 0.14 -3.22
N GLN A 27 -5.66 -0.42 -3.63
CA GLN A 27 -6.59 0.20 -4.56
C GLN A 27 -7.94 0.39 -3.87
N GLY A 28 -8.56 1.55 -4.08
CA GLY A 28 -9.87 1.91 -3.55
C GLY A 28 -10.45 3.10 -4.29
N GLN A 29 -11.64 3.53 -3.90
CA GLN A 29 -12.22 4.78 -4.41
C GLN A 29 -11.38 5.98 -3.94
N GLU A 30 -11.33 7.04 -4.75
CA GLU A 30 -10.50 8.22 -4.48
C GLU A 30 -10.81 8.86 -3.12
N ASN A 31 -12.08 9.06 -2.79
CA ASN A 31 -12.51 9.59 -1.50
C ASN A 31 -12.07 8.70 -0.33
N VAL A 32 -12.15 7.37 -0.49
CA VAL A 32 -11.72 6.42 0.54
C VAL A 32 -10.21 6.46 0.75
N LEU A 33 -9.42 6.50 -0.33
CA LEU A 33 -7.96 6.61 -0.25
C LEU A 33 -7.52 7.94 0.36
N TYR A 34 -8.18 9.03 -0.02
CA TYR A 34 -7.94 10.35 0.53
C TYR A 34 -8.23 10.40 2.04
N ASP A 35 -9.34 9.81 2.48
CA ASP A 35 -9.70 9.74 3.90
C ASP A 35 -8.68 8.92 4.70
N ILE A 36 -8.20 7.79 4.16
CA ILE A 36 -7.14 6.98 4.79
C ILE A 36 -5.85 7.80 4.97
N PHE A 37 -5.48 8.61 3.98
CA PHE A 37 -4.24 9.38 4.00
C PHE A 37 -4.32 10.61 4.92
N THR A 38 -5.50 11.21 5.06
CA THR A 38 -5.71 12.43 5.85
C THR A 38 -6.17 12.16 7.29
N ASN A 39 -6.71 10.97 7.57
CA ASN A 39 -7.16 10.60 8.91
C ASN A 39 -5.97 10.46 9.89
N PRO A 40 -5.98 11.19 11.04
CA PRO A 40 -4.90 11.16 12.02
C PRO A 40 -4.55 9.78 12.60
N GLN A 41 -5.50 8.84 12.62
CA GLN A 41 -5.28 7.49 13.15
C GLN A 41 -4.56 6.59 12.14
N THR A 42 -4.86 6.74 10.85
CA THR A 42 -4.30 5.86 9.80
C THR A 42 -3.10 6.46 9.11
N LYS A 43 -2.98 7.79 9.08
CA LYS A 43 -1.85 8.51 8.48
C LYS A 43 -0.48 8.03 8.98
N PRO A 44 -0.21 7.88 10.30
CA PRO A 44 1.08 7.38 10.77
C PRO A 44 1.40 5.97 10.29
N ILE A 45 0.37 5.13 10.10
CA ILE A 45 0.54 3.75 9.63
C ILE A 45 0.89 3.73 8.15
N VAL A 46 0.23 4.57 7.35
CA VAL A 46 0.53 4.72 5.92
C VAL A 46 1.93 5.29 5.73
N GLU A 47 2.31 6.33 6.49
CA GLU A 47 3.64 6.94 6.40
C GLU A 47 4.77 5.99 6.85
N ALA A 48 4.51 5.15 7.85
CA ALA A 48 5.44 4.10 8.29
C ALA A 48 5.50 2.90 7.35
N SER A 49 4.53 2.74 6.45
CA SER A 49 4.50 1.64 5.49
C SER A 49 5.50 1.85 4.35
N GLY A 50 5.80 0.78 3.61
CA GLY A 50 6.75 0.83 2.51
C GLY A 50 6.22 1.67 1.34
N HIS A 51 6.86 2.80 1.07
CA HIS A 51 6.59 3.63 -0.11
C HIS A 51 7.31 3.04 -1.34
N VAL A 52 6.73 3.25 -2.51
CA VAL A 52 7.40 3.01 -3.79
C VAL A 52 8.29 4.22 -4.06
N TYR A 53 9.59 4.07 -3.87
CA TYR A 53 10.57 5.11 -4.14
C TYR A 53 11.01 5.08 -5.61
N ASP A 54 11.62 6.18 -6.06
CA ASP A 54 12.31 6.20 -7.35
C ASP A 54 13.35 5.07 -7.42
N GLY A 55 13.37 4.35 -8.54
CA GLY A 55 14.16 3.11 -8.71
C GLY A 55 13.53 1.82 -8.15
N THR A 56 12.34 1.86 -7.55
CA THR A 56 11.63 0.63 -7.16
C THR A 56 11.25 -0.18 -8.41
N VAL A 57 11.82 -1.37 -8.56
CA VAL A 57 11.51 -2.28 -9.68
C VAL A 57 10.24 -3.08 -9.39
N ILE A 58 9.12 -2.67 -9.99
CA ILE A 58 7.86 -3.42 -9.93
C ILE A 58 7.92 -4.54 -10.98
N THR A 59 8.12 -5.79 -10.55
CA THR A 59 8.28 -6.94 -11.45
C THR A 59 6.96 -7.53 -11.96
N ARG A 60 5.82 -7.13 -11.38
CA ARG A 60 4.49 -7.57 -11.82
C ARG A 60 3.42 -6.53 -11.44
N TRP A 61 2.73 -5.99 -12.45
CA TRP A 61 1.57 -5.13 -12.28
C TRP A 61 0.31 -5.89 -12.73
N LEU A 62 -0.62 -6.13 -11.82
CA LEU A 62 -1.87 -6.83 -12.12
C LEU A 62 -3.00 -5.81 -12.26
N ALA A 63 -3.01 -5.05 -13.36
CA ALA A 63 -4.19 -4.26 -13.73
C ALA A 63 -5.26 -5.19 -14.30
N ASN A 64 -6.41 -5.25 -13.63
CA ASN A 64 -7.66 -5.71 -14.21
C ASN A 64 -8.50 -4.50 -14.61
#